data_AF-A0AAD9W6S9-F1
#
_entry.id   AF-A0AAD9W6S9-F1
#
_cell.length_a   1.000
_cell.length_b   1.000
_cell.length_c   1.000
_cell.angle_alpha   90.00
_cell.angle_beta   90.00
_cell.angle_gamma   90.00
#
_symmetry.space_group_name_H-M   'P 1'
#
loop_
_entity.id
_entity.type
_entity.pdbx_description
1 polymer ?
#
loop_
_entity_poly.entity_id
_entity_poly.type
_entity_poly.pdbx_seq_one_letter_code
_entity_poly.pdbx_strand_id
1 'polypeptide(L)'
;MRYAKRYEEKLKTRHWKSLWESNIPDLATLKSQVESRGIIVVDAEPWNAGGSFECREFGIAYIPPIQSTHNDDMGFPRTLKAHQKHYGIQSHCVHIRSRERSRCGQAFEFGEVDLVNADLVEEKLLGIIESFNASPESVLVGFDLSFELRVLSIHYPRLLEWFSSWVDVQELAADASGHPRMPSLRDTMIALGFGGDRHAVGSHINWGHCAGNDVVRLAAGLIELMRRPESSPPLNIGQSQKKSSKQKI
;
A
#
# COMPACT_ATOMS: atom_id res chain seq x y z
N MET A 1 -10.81 -16.03 -5.75
CA MET A 1 -9.56 -15.26 -5.60
C MET A 1 -9.08 -14.82 -6.99
N ARG A 2 -9.09 -13.51 -7.31
CA ARG A 2 -8.70 -13.01 -8.66
C ARG A 2 -7.18 -13.13 -8.89
N TYR A 3 -6.39 -13.13 -7.81
CA TYR A 3 -4.94 -13.39 -7.81
C TYR A 3 -4.51 -14.82 -8.19
N ALA A 4 -5.21 -15.85 -7.71
CA ALA A 4 -4.82 -17.25 -7.92
C ALA A 4 -4.69 -17.60 -9.42
N LYS A 5 -5.67 -17.20 -10.25
CA LYS A 5 -5.62 -17.44 -11.70
C LYS A 5 -4.56 -16.63 -12.45
N ARG A 6 -4.16 -15.46 -11.93
CA ARG A 6 -3.27 -14.53 -12.65
C ARG A 6 -1.79 -14.77 -12.37
N TYR A 7 -1.45 -15.38 -11.22
CA TYR A 7 -0.07 -15.41 -10.72
C TYR A 7 0.43 -16.76 -10.16
N GLU A 8 -0.40 -17.80 -10.09
CA GLU A 8 0.02 -19.14 -9.60
C GLU A 8 1.25 -19.69 -10.35
N GLU A 9 1.40 -19.39 -11.64
CA GLU A 9 2.53 -19.89 -12.45
C GLU A 9 3.87 -19.18 -12.17
N LYS A 10 3.85 -18.02 -11.48
CA LYS A 10 5.05 -17.17 -11.30
C LYS A 10 5.45 -16.94 -9.84
N LEU A 11 4.54 -17.18 -8.89
CA LEU A 11 4.81 -17.04 -7.47
C LEU A 11 5.31 -18.36 -6.91
N LYS A 12 6.54 -18.38 -6.37
CA LYS A 12 7.02 -19.51 -5.57
C LYS A 12 6.37 -19.44 -4.18
N THR A 13 5.16 -19.98 -4.06
CA THR A 13 4.34 -19.90 -2.83
C THR A 13 4.64 -20.99 -1.80
N ARG A 14 5.44 -22.01 -2.14
CA ARG A 14 5.56 -23.24 -1.30
C ARG A 14 5.91 -22.98 0.16
N HIS A 15 6.82 -22.05 0.45
CA HIS A 15 7.28 -21.74 1.81
C HIS A 15 6.39 -20.75 2.57
N TRP A 16 5.44 -20.11 1.91
CA TRP A 16 4.50 -19.15 2.52
C TRP A 16 3.06 -19.43 2.08
N LYS A 17 2.77 -20.70 1.77
CA LYS A 17 1.48 -21.15 1.24
C LYS A 17 0.34 -20.80 2.20
N SER A 18 0.56 -20.98 3.51
CA SER A 18 -0.42 -20.61 4.54
C SER A 18 -0.80 -19.14 4.44
N LEU A 19 0.19 -18.23 4.38
CA LEU A 19 -0.05 -16.81 4.22
C LEU A 19 -0.79 -16.52 2.90
N TRP A 20 -0.36 -17.12 1.78
CA TRP A 20 -1.02 -16.94 0.48
C TRP A 20 -2.51 -17.31 0.53
N GLU A 21 -2.86 -18.41 1.19
CA GLU A 21 -4.23 -18.89 1.34
C GLU A 21 -5.05 -18.03 2.34
N SER A 22 -4.38 -17.31 3.25
CA SER A 22 -4.98 -16.39 4.22
C SER A 22 -5.23 -14.96 3.67
N ASN A 23 -5.63 -14.87 2.40
CA ASN A 23 -6.10 -13.61 1.81
C ASN A 23 -7.39 -13.12 2.48
N ILE A 24 -7.44 -11.84 2.84
CA ILE A 24 -8.67 -11.16 3.30
C ILE A 24 -9.37 -10.59 2.06
N PRO A 25 -10.56 -11.09 1.70
CA PRO A 25 -11.17 -10.79 0.40
C PRO A 25 -12.01 -9.51 0.37
N ASP A 26 -12.43 -8.99 1.54
CA ASP A 26 -13.38 -7.88 1.61
C ASP A 26 -13.17 -6.99 2.85
N LEU A 27 -13.78 -5.81 2.81
CA LEU A 27 -13.68 -4.81 3.87
C LEU A 27 -14.34 -5.27 5.19
N ALA A 28 -15.41 -6.06 5.14
CA ALA A 28 -16.10 -6.49 6.35
C ALA A 28 -15.21 -7.45 7.17
N THR A 29 -14.57 -8.39 6.49
CA THR A 29 -13.59 -9.32 7.07
C THR A 29 -12.34 -8.58 7.55
N LEU A 30 -11.87 -7.56 6.83
CA LEU A 30 -10.73 -6.76 7.29
C LEU A 30 -11.05 -6.01 8.58
N LYS A 31 -12.20 -5.32 8.64
CA LYS A 31 -12.62 -4.54 9.82
C LYS A 31 -12.63 -5.40 11.09
N SER A 32 -13.15 -6.62 11.02
CA SER A 32 -13.22 -7.50 12.20
C SER A 32 -11.86 -8.00 12.70
N GLN A 33 -10.81 -7.98 11.87
CA GLN A 33 -9.46 -8.42 12.25
C GLN A 33 -8.59 -7.30 12.81
N VAL A 34 -8.80 -6.05 12.37
CA VAL A 34 -7.88 -4.93 12.66
C VAL A 34 -8.23 -4.13 13.92
N GLU A 35 -9.33 -4.44 14.59
CA GLU A 35 -9.69 -3.82 15.87
C GLU A 35 -8.70 -4.15 16.99
N SER A 36 -8.01 -5.28 16.89
CA SER A 36 -7.06 -5.77 17.91
C SER A 36 -5.63 -5.94 17.39
N ARG A 37 -5.39 -5.67 16.10
CA ARG A 37 -4.12 -5.95 15.42
C ARG A 37 -3.66 -4.75 14.63
N GLY A 38 -2.35 -4.51 14.69
CA GLY A 38 -1.73 -3.52 13.82
C GLY A 38 -1.68 -4.01 12.37
N ILE A 39 -1.62 -3.05 11.45
CA ILE A 39 -1.54 -3.30 10.02
C ILE A 39 -0.18 -2.83 9.53
N ILE A 40 0.47 -3.64 8.71
CA ILE A 40 1.74 -3.27 8.07
C ILE A 40 1.50 -3.12 6.58
N VAL A 41 1.69 -1.90 6.10
CA VAL A 41 1.56 -1.51 4.70
C VAL A 41 2.94 -1.53 4.07
N VAL A 42 3.06 -2.18 2.90
CA VAL A 42 4.30 -2.26 2.13
C VAL A 42 4.06 -1.80 0.71
N ASP A 43 5.10 -1.19 0.15
CA ASP A 43 5.22 -0.88 -1.27
C ASP A 43 6.68 -1.06 -1.67
N ALA A 44 6.95 -1.53 -2.88
CA ALA A 44 8.29 -1.77 -3.34
C ALA A 44 8.49 -1.27 -4.77
N GLU A 45 9.60 -0.54 -4.98
CA GLU A 45 9.95 -0.06 -6.30
C GLU A 45 10.95 -1.00 -7.00
N PRO A 46 10.69 -1.43 -8.24
CA PRO A 46 11.60 -2.31 -8.96
C PRO A 46 12.91 -1.59 -9.30
N TRP A 47 14.02 -2.31 -9.22
CA TRP A 47 15.33 -1.79 -9.61
C TRP A 47 15.39 -1.55 -11.13
N ASN A 48 14.96 -2.54 -11.93
CA ASN A 48 14.96 -2.48 -13.38
C ASN A 48 13.57 -2.75 -13.98
N ALA A 49 13.22 -2.04 -15.06
CA ALA A 49 11.96 -2.24 -15.79
C ALA A 49 11.87 -3.62 -16.48
N GLY A 50 12.98 -4.36 -16.57
CA GLY A 50 13.09 -5.65 -17.26
C GLY A 50 12.58 -6.87 -16.49
N GLY A 51 11.87 -6.67 -15.36
CA GLY A 51 11.28 -7.78 -14.60
C GLY A 51 12.26 -8.53 -13.68
N SER A 52 13.35 -7.88 -13.27
CA SER A 52 14.15 -8.36 -12.13
C SER A 52 13.27 -8.40 -10.88
N PHE A 53 13.38 -9.47 -10.08
CA PHE A 53 12.75 -9.54 -8.75
C PHE A 53 13.50 -8.71 -7.70
N GLU A 54 14.44 -7.88 -8.14
CA GLU A 54 15.20 -6.98 -7.28
C GLU A 54 14.46 -5.66 -7.10
N CYS A 55 14.39 -5.26 -5.85
CA CYS A 55 13.86 -3.98 -5.42
C CYS A 55 15.01 -2.97 -5.29
N ARG A 56 14.71 -1.68 -5.50
CA ARG A 56 15.62 -0.57 -5.19
C ARG A 56 15.22 0.21 -3.94
N GLU A 57 13.95 0.16 -3.56
CA GLU A 57 13.39 0.98 -2.49
C GLU A 57 12.14 0.31 -1.91
N PHE A 58 12.08 0.27 -0.58
CA PHE A 58 10.92 -0.21 0.16
C PHE A 58 10.27 0.92 0.93
N GLY A 59 8.96 1.04 0.78
CA GLY A 59 8.11 1.74 1.73
C GLY A 59 7.56 0.74 2.72
N ILE A 60 7.58 1.11 4.00
CA ILE A 60 6.87 0.37 5.05
C ILE A 60 6.17 1.36 5.96
N ALA A 61 4.90 1.08 6.28
CA ALA A 61 4.14 1.87 7.23
C ALA A 61 3.37 0.97 8.20
N TYR A 62 3.14 1.48 9.39
CA TYR A 62 2.36 0.84 10.42
C TYR A 62 1.13 1.68 10.75
N ILE A 63 -0.02 1.02 10.73
CA ILE A 63 -1.27 1.58 11.23
C ILE A 63 -1.56 0.88 12.57
N PRO A 64 -1.60 1.61 13.69
CA PRO A 64 -1.98 1.03 14.96
C PRO A 64 -3.42 0.49 14.91
N PRO A 65 -3.79 -0.44 15.81
CA PRO A 65 -5.18 -0.90 15.93
C PRO A 65 -6.14 0.29 16.04
N ILE A 66 -7.11 0.37 15.12
CA ILE A 66 -8.07 1.46 15.08
C ILE A 66 -9.27 1.05 15.91
N GLN A 67 -9.51 1.74 17.03
CA GLN A 67 -10.72 1.50 17.82
C GLN A 67 -11.93 2.09 17.09
N SER A 68 -13.01 1.32 17.02
CA SER A 68 -14.28 1.65 16.36
C SER A 68 -14.99 2.88 16.98
N THR A 69 -14.45 3.44 18.07
CA THR A 69 -14.98 4.55 18.86
C THR A 69 -14.29 5.90 18.60
N HIS A 70 -13.49 6.04 17.53
CA HIS A 70 -13.03 7.37 17.11
C HIS A 70 -14.24 8.26 16.79
N ASN A 71 -14.69 9.02 17.79
CA ASN A 71 -15.78 9.99 17.68
C ASN A 71 -15.38 11.06 16.66
N ASP A 72 -16.15 11.12 15.59
CA ASP A 72 -15.88 11.93 14.39
C ASP A 72 -16.22 13.42 14.53
N ASP A 73 -16.16 13.97 15.74
CA ASP A 73 -16.59 15.35 16.01
C ASP A 73 -15.59 16.42 15.49
N MET A 74 -14.35 16.05 15.18
CA MET A 74 -13.28 17.01 14.84
C MET A 74 -13.07 17.23 13.33
N GLY A 75 -13.90 16.61 12.49
CA GLY A 75 -13.76 16.69 11.03
C GLY A 75 -12.55 15.89 10.51
N PHE A 76 -12.70 15.35 9.30
CA PHE A 76 -11.71 14.43 8.75
C PHE A 76 -10.52 15.15 8.13
N PRO A 77 -9.30 14.65 8.37
CA PRO A 77 -8.15 15.18 7.67
C PRO A 77 -8.29 14.94 6.16
N ARG A 78 -7.93 15.94 5.35
CA ARG A 78 -7.99 15.86 3.87
C ARG A 78 -6.62 15.90 3.22
N THR A 79 -5.57 15.77 4.04
CA THR A 79 -4.19 15.68 3.59
C THR A 79 -3.52 14.47 4.22
N LEU A 80 -2.60 13.85 3.51
CA LEU A 80 -1.84 12.69 3.98
C LEU A 80 -1.10 12.99 5.28
N LYS A 81 -0.51 14.19 5.40
CA LYS A 81 0.22 14.60 6.61
C LYS A 81 -0.69 14.71 7.82
N ALA A 82 -1.90 15.23 7.63
CA ALA A 82 -2.88 15.31 8.70
C ALA A 82 -3.45 13.93 9.04
N HIS A 83 -3.69 13.06 8.04
CA HIS A 83 -4.08 11.66 8.24
C HIS A 83 -3.04 10.90 9.04
N GLN A 84 -1.77 11.01 8.65
CA GLN A 84 -0.67 10.37 9.32
C GLN A 84 -0.63 10.73 10.80
N LYS A 85 -0.70 12.03 11.11
CA LYS A 85 -0.70 12.52 12.49
C LYS A 85 -1.95 12.07 13.25
N HIS A 86 -3.12 12.12 12.61
CA HIS A 86 -4.39 11.81 13.26
C HIS A 86 -4.50 10.33 13.66
N TYR A 87 -4.05 9.43 12.78
CA TYR A 87 -4.11 7.98 13.00
C TYR A 87 -2.82 7.39 13.55
N GLY A 88 -1.82 8.22 13.87
CA GLY A 88 -0.52 7.75 14.39
C GLY A 88 0.22 6.83 13.42
N ILE A 89 0.08 7.05 12.10
CA ILE A 89 0.75 6.24 11.09
C ILE A 89 2.26 6.50 11.16
N GLN A 90 3.02 5.45 11.42
CA GLN A 90 4.49 5.48 11.38
C GLN A 90 4.94 4.95 10.03
N SER A 91 5.97 5.53 9.43
CA SER A 91 6.43 5.11 8.10
C SER A 91 7.92 5.33 7.87
N HIS A 92 8.54 4.41 7.14
CA HIS A 92 9.93 4.43 6.74
C HIS A 92 10.05 4.24 5.22
N CYS A 93 11.10 4.83 4.66
CA CYS A 93 11.56 4.59 3.31
C CYS A 93 12.98 4.02 3.37
N VAL A 94 13.18 2.81 2.85
CA VAL A 94 14.47 2.13 2.82
C VAL A 94 14.99 2.11 1.39
N HIS A 95 16.01 2.91 1.10
CA HIS A 95 16.74 2.86 -0.17
C HIS A 95 17.86 1.82 -0.11
N ILE A 96 18.03 1.08 -1.20
CA ILE A 96 19.07 0.07 -1.33
C ILE A 96 20.28 0.66 -2.06
N ARG A 97 21.43 0.63 -1.40
CA ARG A 97 22.70 1.14 -1.93
C ARG A 97 23.05 0.47 -3.25
N SER A 98 23.64 1.24 -4.15
CA SER A 98 24.02 0.82 -5.51
C SER A 98 22.84 0.46 -6.42
N ARG A 99 21.60 0.73 -5.99
CA ARG A 99 20.36 0.56 -6.78
C ARG A 99 19.61 1.87 -6.97
N GLU A 100 20.24 3.00 -6.66
CA GLU A 100 19.64 4.33 -6.75
C GLU A 100 19.39 4.76 -8.20
N ARG A 101 18.36 5.56 -8.43
CA ARG A 101 18.13 6.19 -9.73
C ARG A 101 19.06 7.40 -9.90
N SER A 102 19.59 7.58 -11.11
CA SER A 102 20.33 8.79 -11.49
C SER A 102 19.49 10.07 -11.51
N ARG A 103 18.16 9.94 -11.53
CA ARG A 103 17.21 11.06 -11.39
C ARG A 103 16.59 11.01 -9.99
N CYS A 104 16.70 12.11 -9.26
CA CYS A 104 16.03 12.32 -7.97
C CYS A 104 14.53 12.03 -8.12
N GLY A 105 14.05 10.99 -7.44
CA GLY A 105 12.62 10.70 -7.30
C GLY A 105 11.93 11.76 -6.43
N GLN A 106 10.63 11.57 -6.19
CA GLN A 106 9.95 12.38 -5.17
C GLN A 106 10.61 12.17 -3.80
N ALA A 107 10.89 13.25 -3.06
CA ALA A 107 11.38 13.15 -1.70
C ALA A 107 10.33 12.50 -0.78
N PHE A 108 10.78 11.66 0.15
CA PHE A 108 9.92 11.13 1.21
C PHE A 108 9.68 12.21 2.26
N GLU A 109 8.41 12.50 2.60
CA GLU A 109 8.04 13.60 3.51
C GLU A 109 7.33 13.15 4.80
N PHE A 110 7.16 11.84 4.98
CA PHE A 110 6.30 11.29 6.04
C PHE A 110 7.05 10.46 7.09
N GLY A 111 8.37 10.46 7.11
CA GLY A 111 9.10 9.71 8.14
C GLY A 111 10.58 9.61 7.88
N GLU A 112 11.14 8.49 8.33
CA GLU A 112 12.58 8.26 8.26
C GLU A 112 12.99 7.67 6.91
N VAL A 113 14.17 8.10 6.45
CA VAL A 113 14.82 7.57 5.24
C VAL A 113 16.09 6.86 5.64
N ASP A 114 16.19 5.59 5.28
CA ASP A 114 17.35 4.76 5.52
C ASP A 114 18.05 4.40 4.20
N LEU A 115 19.38 4.37 4.21
CA LEU A 115 20.19 3.94 3.07
C LEU A 115 21.01 2.70 3.46
N VAL A 116 20.63 1.54 2.92
CA VAL A 116 21.03 0.22 3.43
C VAL A 116 21.73 -0.59 2.35
N ASN A 117 22.74 -1.38 2.70
CA ASN A 117 23.36 -2.33 1.77
C ASN A 117 22.35 -3.46 1.43
N ALA A 118 22.39 -4.00 0.21
CA ALA A 118 21.41 -4.98 -0.26
C ALA A 118 21.28 -6.24 0.61
N ASP A 119 22.37 -6.67 1.25
CA ASP A 119 22.45 -7.82 2.15
C ASP A 119 21.85 -7.57 3.54
N LEU A 120 21.68 -6.30 3.95
CA LEU A 120 21.16 -5.91 5.26
C LEU A 120 19.70 -5.43 5.22
N VAL A 121 19.05 -5.48 4.05
CA VAL A 121 17.68 -4.97 3.86
C VAL A 121 16.68 -5.75 4.70
N GLU A 122 16.77 -7.09 4.72
CA GLU A 122 15.84 -7.91 5.52
C GLU A 122 15.95 -7.58 7.01
N GLU A 123 17.17 -7.50 7.54
CA GLU A 123 17.43 -7.17 8.94
C GLU A 123 16.89 -5.78 9.29
N LYS A 124 17.11 -4.79 8.43
CA LYS A 124 16.57 -3.45 8.64
C LYS A 124 15.05 -3.43 8.64
N LEU A 125 14.40 -4.11 7.70
CA LEU A 125 12.93 -4.16 7.63
C LEU A 125 12.33 -4.83 8.87
N LEU A 126 12.95 -5.92 9.35
CA LEU A 126 12.56 -6.58 10.59
C LEU A 126 12.70 -5.64 11.79
N GLY A 127 13.83 -4.94 11.93
CA GLY A 127 14.04 -3.96 12.99
C GLY A 127 13.05 -2.79 12.96
N ILE A 128 12.63 -2.36 11.76
CA ILE A 128 11.55 -1.35 11.62
C ILE A 128 10.23 -1.92 12.15
N ILE A 129 9.83 -3.13 11.74
CA ILE A 129 8.60 -3.76 12.23
C ILE A 129 8.62 -3.91 13.76
N GLU A 130 9.73 -4.35 14.33
CA GLU A 130 9.92 -4.46 15.78
C GLU A 130 9.78 -3.09 16.47
N SER A 131 10.34 -2.02 15.87
CA SER A 131 10.26 -0.66 16.42
C SER A 131 8.84 -0.10 16.50
N PHE A 132 7.93 -0.58 15.64
CA PHE A 132 6.52 -0.22 15.70
C PHE A 132 5.80 -0.84 16.91
N ASN A 133 6.43 -1.76 17.64
CA ASN A 133 5.78 -2.63 18.62
C ASN A 133 4.61 -3.40 17.99
N ALA A 134 4.76 -3.79 16.72
CA ALA A 134 3.76 -4.59 16.02
C ALA A 134 3.66 -5.98 16.67
N SER A 135 2.45 -6.51 16.76
CA SER A 135 2.25 -7.89 17.17
C SER A 135 2.74 -8.83 16.07
N PRO A 136 3.38 -9.95 16.42
CA PRO A 136 3.38 -11.13 15.55
C PRO A 136 1.93 -11.42 15.12
N GLU A 137 1.71 -11.84 13.86
CA GLU A 137 0.39 -11.97 13.22
C GLU A 137 -0.26 -10.66 12.75
N SER A 138 0.57 -9.72 12.29
CA SER A 138 0.08 -8.50 11.64
C SER A 138 -0.55 -8.81 10.27
N VAL A 139 -1.36 -7.89 9.77
CA VAL A 139 -1.92 -7.97 8.41
C VAL A 139 -0.98 -7.29 7.43
N LEU A 140 -0.56 -8.01 6.37
CA LEU A 140 0.20 -7.43 5.26
C LEU A 140 -0.73 -6.71 4.28
N VAL A 141 -0.42 -5.46 3.95
CA VAL A 141 -1.22 -4.62 3.05
C VAL A 141 -0.37 -4.05 1.93
N GLY A 142 -0.89 -4.01 0.71
CA GLY A 142 -0.30 -3.24 -0.38
C GLY A 142 -1.32 -2.96 -1.51
N PHE A 143 -0.83 -2.52 -2.66
CA PHE A 143 -1.64 -2.19 -3.84
C PHE A 143 -1.11 -2.93 -5.06
N ASP A 144 -1.90 -3.80 -5.69
CA ASP A 144 -1.40 -4.71 -6.73
C ASP A 144 -0.15 -5.48 -6.24
N LEU A 145 -0.28 -6.11 -5.06
CA LEU A 145 0.78 -6.76 -4.24
C LEU A 145 1.64 -7.82 -4.95
N SER A 146 1.38 -8.08 -6.23
CA SER A 146 2.04 -9.12 -7.00
C SER A 146 3.56 -8.95 -7.07
N PHE A 147 4.06 -7.72 -7.14
CA PHE A 147 5.50 -7.47 -7.16
C PHE A 147 6.09 -7.66 -5.77
N GLU A 148 5.50 -7.03 -4.76
CA GLU A 148 5.94 -7.06 -3.36
C GLU A 148 6.01 -8.50 -2.86
N LEU A 149 4.96 -9.30 -3.07
CA LEU A 149 4.94 -10.71 -2.66
C LEU A 149 6.03 -11.55 -3.36
N ARG A 150 6.37 -11.26 -4.62
CA ARG A 150 7.51 -11.91 -5.29
C ARG A 150 8.83 -11.52 -4.66
N VAL A 151 9.05 -10.23 -4.41
CA VAL A 151 10.29 -9.74 -3.83
C VAL A 151 10.45 -10.30 -2.42
N LEU A 152 9.43 -10.18 -1.57
CA LEU A 152 9.43 -10.68 -0.20
C LEU A 152 9.67 -12.19 -0.16
N SER A 153 8.97 -12.97 -0.99
CA SER A 153 9.13 -14.42 -0.97
C SER A 153 10.50 -14.91 -1.46
N ILE A 154 11.16 -14.21 -2.37
CA ILE A 154 12.45 -14.62 -2.94
C ILE A 154 13.61 -14.09 -2.10
N HIS A 155 13.56 -12.82 -1.69
CA HIS A 155 14.70 -12.11 -1.12
C HIS A 155 14.57 -11.86 0.39
N TYR A 156 13.36 -11.78 0.91
CA TYR A 156 13.10 -11.37 2.30
C TYR A 156 12.09 -12.31 3.01
N PRO A 157 12.30 -13.64 2.96
CA PRO A 157 11.31 -14.61 3.42
C PRO A 157 11.01 -14.53 4.92
N ARG A 158 11.95 -14.10 5.77
CA ARG A 158 11.73 -13.97 7.21
C ARG A 158 10.73 -12.85 7.51
N LEU A 159 10.65 -11.84 6.64
CA LEU A 159 9.64 -10.79 6.79
C LEU A 159 8.22 -11.37 6.68
N LEU A 160 8.02 -12.39 5.84
CA LEU A 160 6.71 -13.01 5.65
C LEU A 160 6.21 -13.75 6.91
N GLU A 161 7.11 -14.15 7.81
CA GLU A 161 6.77 -14.82 9.08
C GLU A 161 6.05 -13.90 10.06
N TRP A 162 6.10 -12.57 9.86
CA TRP A 162 5.39 -11.59 10.69
C TRP A 162 3.90 -11.48 10.38
N PHE A 163 3.46 -12.03 9.24
CA PHE A 163 2.11 -11.85 8.75
C PHE A 163 1.30 -13.13 8.87
N SER A 164 0.08 -13.03 9.40
CA SER A 164 -0.88 -14.13 9.42
C SER A 164 -1.85 -14.09 8.23
N SER A 165 -2.04 -12.91 7.65
CA SER A 165 -2.98 -12.67 6.56
C SER A 165 -2.51 -11.48 5.72
N TRP A 166 -3.09 -11.34 4.53
CA TRP A 166 -2.77 -10.24 3.63
C TRP A 166 -3.99 -9.72 2.89
N VAL A 167 -3.93 -8.47 2.45
CA VAL A 167 -5.00 -7.81 1.68
C VAL A 167 -4.44 -6.87 0.62
N ASP A 168 -5.09 -6.87 -0.55
CA ASP A 168 -4.79 -5.96 -1.64
C ASP A 168 -5.82 -4.83 -1.70
N VAL A 169 -5.38 -3.61 -1.45
CA VAL A 169 -6.24 -2.42 -1.41
C VAL A 169 -6.83 -2.11 -2.78
N GLN A 170 -6.17 -2.49 -3.88
CA GLN A 170 -6.71 -2.32 -5.23
C GLN A 170 -7.98 -3.15 -5.42
N GLU A 171 -8.02 -4.37 -4.88
CA GLU A 171 -9.21 -5.22 -4.95
C GLU A 171 -10.34 -4.67 -4.09
N LEU A 172 -10.04 -4.23 -2.86
CA LEU A 172 -11.02 -3.57 -1.99
C LEU A 172 -11.61 -2.31 -2.63
N ALA A 173 -10.77 -1.49 -3.27
CA ALA A 173 -11.20 -0.28 -3.97
C ALA A 173 -12.04 -0.62 -5.22
N ALA A 174 -11.66 -1.65 -5.96
CA ALA A 174 -12.43 -2.13 -7.11
C ALA A 174 -13.83 -2.58 -6.67
N ASP A 175 -13.92 -3.40 -5.63
CA ASP A 175 -15.19 -3.90 -5.12
C ASP A 175 -16.05 -2.77 -4.52
N ALA A 176 -15.44 -1.83 -3.78
CA ALA A 176 -16.14 -0.65 -3.26
C ALA A 176 -16.64 0.31 -4.36
N SER A 177 -16.04 0.29 -5.54
CA SER A 177 -16.46 1.11 -6.69
C SER A 177 -17.50 0.42 -7.58
N GLY A 178 -17.63 -0.91 -7.50
CA GLY A 178 -18.41 -1.70 -8.46
C GLY A 178 -17.89 -1.61 -9.90
N HIS A 179 -16.67 -1.10 -10.11
CA HIS A 179 -16.12 -0.85 -11.43
C HIS A 179 -15.47 -2.13 -12.00
N PRO A 180 -15.66 -2.46 -13.29
CA PRO A 180 -15.15 -3.71 -13.88
C PRO A 180 -13.62 -3.71 -14.10
N ARG A 181 -12.95 -2.57 -13.93
CA ARG A 181 -11.50 -2.43 -14.06
C ARG A 181 -10.88 -2.10 -12.73
N MET A 182 -9.70 -2.67 -12.48
CA MET A 182 -8.88 -2.35 -11.32
C MET A 182 -8.48 -0.87 -11.34
N PRO A 183 -8.72 -0.12 -10.24
CA PRO A 183 -8.40 1.29 -10.17
C PRO A 183 -6.90 1.53 -9.99
N SER A 184 -6.41 2.71 -10.38
CA SER A 184 -5.08 3.16 -9.98
C SER A 184 -5.11 3.70 -8.55
N LEU A 185 -4.00 3.64 -7.82
CA LEU A 185 -3.91 4.22 -6.48
C LEU A 185 -4.29 5.71 -6.51
N ARG A 186 -3.81 6.45 -7.52
CA ARG A 186 -4.16 7.86 -7.74
C ARG A 186 -5.67 8.09 -7.84
N ASP A 187 -6.37 7.32 -8.67
CA ASP A 187 -7.82 7.50 -8.86
C ASP A 187 -8.61 7.09 -7.61
N THR A 188 -8.14 6.07 -6.90
CA THR A 188 -8.67 5.68 -5.58
C THR A 188 -8.53 6.84 -4.59
N MET A 189 -7.35 7.46 -4.50
CA MET A 189 -7.12 8.59 -3.58
C MET A 189 -7.98 9.81 -3.92
N ILE A 190 -8.15 10.13 -5.20
CA ILE A 190 -9.07 11.19 -5.64
C ILE A 190 -10.49 10.89 -5.17
N ALA A 191 -10.98 9.67 -5.41
CA ALA A 191 -12.34 9.27 -5.07
C ALA A 191 -12.60 9.25 -3.55
N LEU A 192 -11.57 9.01 -2.75
CA LEU A 192 -11.61 9.06 -1.28
C LEU A 192 -11.47 10.50 -0.73
N GLY A 193 -11.43 11.51 -1.60
CA GLY A 193 -11.45 12.92 -1.19
C GLY A 193 -10.08 13.56 -0.98
N PHE A 194 -8.99 12.89 -1.37
CA PHE A 194 -7.64 13.47 -1.34
C PHE A 194 -7.27 14.21 -2.62
N GLY A 195 -8.23 14.50 -3.50
CA GLY A 195 -8.01 15.15 -4.80
C GLY A 195 -7.26 16.49 -4.74
N GLY A 196 -7.33 17.20 -3.60
CA GLY A 196 -6.63 18.46 -3.36
C GLY A 196 -5.22 18.31 -2.78
N ASP A 197 -4.80 17.12 -2.35
CA ASP A 197 -3.47 16.91 -1.78
C ASP A 197 -2.47 16.49 -2.87
N ARG A 198 -1.46 17.35 -3.09
CA ARG A 198 -0.36 17.09 -4.03
C ARG A 198 0.37 15.79 -3.75
N HIS A 199 0.47 15.37 -2.48
CA HIS A 199 1.13 14.13 -2.11
C HIS A 199 0.26 12.93 -2.33
N ALA A 200 -1.07 13.05 -2.37
CA ALA A 200 -1.97 11.93 -2.63
C ALA A 200 -2.19 11.68 -4.13
N VAL A 201 -2.18 12.74 -4.94
CA VAL A 201 -2.53 12.69 -6.36
C VAL A 201 -1.31 12.86 -7.27
N GLY A 202 -0.19 13.32 -6.70
CA GLY A 202 1.02 13.64 -7.42
C GLY A 202 1.75 12.39 -7.93
N SER A 203 1.66 12.19 -9.25
CA SER A 203 2.77 11.68 -10.05
C SER A 203 2.89 12.60 -11.25
N HIS A 204 3.72 13.65 -11.15
CA HIS A 204 4.15 14.28 -12.39
C HIS A 204 4.88 13.19 -13.17
N ILE A 205 4.41 12.90 -14.39
CA ILE A 205 4.83 11.80 -15.28
C ILE A 205 6.36 11.64 -15.43
N ASN A 206 7.14 12.64 -15.01
CA ASN A 206 8.60 12.69 -15.09
C ASN A 206 9.33 12.48 -13.76
N TRP A 207 8.63 12.34 -12.62
CA TRP A 207 9.20 12.20 -11.29
C TRP A 207 9.05 10.75 -10.85
N GLY A 208 10.15 10.11 -10.46
CA GLY A 208 10.12 8.73 -9.98
C GLY A 208 9.21 8.58 -8.77
N HIS A 209 8.46 7.48 -8.72
CA HIS A 209 7.71 7.03 -7.55
C HIS A 209 8.63 6.85 -6.34
N CYS A 210 8.06 7.09 -5.16
CA CYS A 210 8.71 6.88 -3.88
C CYS A 210 7.79 5.97 -3.07
N ALA A 211 8.28 4.75 -2.82
CA ALA A 211 7.56 3.70 -2.11
C ALA A 211 7.16 4.16 -0.69
N GLY A 212 8.01 4.95 -0.03
CA GLY A 212 7.68 5.58 1.26
C GLY A 212 6.44 6.48 1.20
N ASN A 213 6.31 7.31 0.16
CA ASN A 213 5.11 8.13 -0.01
C ASN A 213 3.88 7.26 -0.37
N ASP A 214 4.10 6.22 -1.18
CA ASP A 214 3.03 5.33 -1.63
C ASP A 214 2.45 4.50 -0.47
N VAL A 215 3.25 4.03 0.49
CA VAL A 215 2.70 3.36 1.69
C VAL A 215 1.84 4.28 2.55
N VAL A 216 2.11 5.59 2.58
CA VAL A 216 1.26 6.56 3.32
C VAL A 216 -0.03 6.84 2.57
N ARG A 217 0.01 6.93 1.23
CA ARG A 217 -1.21 6.99 0.40
C ARG A 217 -2.08 5.76 0.64
N LEU A 218 -1.46 4.59 0.58
CA LEU A 218 -2.08 3.30 0.84
C LEU A 218 -2.72 3.23 2.22
N ALA A 219 -1.99 3.61 3.27
CA ALA A 219 -2.49 3.63 4.63
C ALA A 219 -3.71 4.55 4.77
N ALA A 220 -3.60 5.78 4.26
CA ALA A 220 -4.71 6.73 4.30
C ALA A 220 -5.93 6.22 3.49
N GLY A 221 -5.69 5.66 2.31
CA GLY A 221 -6.75 5.10 1.46
C GLY A 221 -7.45 3.91 2.11
N LEU A 222 -6.69 3.01 2.75
CA LEU A 222 -7.25 1.87 3.47
C LEU A 222 -8.12 2.32 4.65
N ILE A 223 -7.65 3.28 5.45
CA ILE A 223 -8.42 3.83 6.57
C ILE A 223 -9.74 4.42 6.07
N GLU A 224 -9.71 5.24 5.02
CA GLU A 224 -10.94 5.80 4.45
C GLU A 224 -11.87 4.71 3.91
N LEU A 225 -11.36 3.67 3.24
CA LEU A 225 -12.17 2.54 2.79
C LEU A 225 -12.84 1.80 3.95
N MET A 226 -12.11 1.51 5.03
CA MET A 226 -12.65 0.83 6.20
C MET A 226 -13.69 1.67 6.94
N ARG A 227 -13.59 2.99 6.87
CA ARG A 227 -14.54 3.89 7.54
C ARG A 227 -15.85 4.08 6.77
N ARG A 228 -15.90 3.69 5.50
CA ARG A 228 -17.14 3.81 4.71
C ARG A 228 -18.26 2.95 5.30
N PRO A 229 -19.44 3.54 5.57
CA PRO A 229 -20.64 2.77 5.86
C PRO A 229 -20.99 1.82 4.72
N GLU A 230 -21.55 0.66 5.03
CA GLU A 230 -22.02 -0.31 4.02
C GLU A 230 -23.10 0.27 3.10
N SER A 231 -23.88 1.23 3.60
CA SER A 231 -24.90 1.96 2.84
C SER A 231 -24.34 3.08 1.94
N SER A 232 -23.02 3.29 1.92
CA SER A 232 -22.41 4.33 1.09
C SER A 232 -22.65 4.07 -0.39
N PRO A 233 -22.88 5.11 -1.21
CA PRO A 233 -22.90 4.93 -2.67
C PRO A 233 -21.54 4.41 -3.14
N PRO A 234 -21.46 3.66 -4.25
CA PRO A 234 -20.20 3.16 -4.79
C PRO A 234 -19.14 4.26 -4.93
N LEU A 235 -17.88 3.91 -4.68
CA LEU A 235 -16.76 4.83 -4.79
C LEU A 235 -16.64 5.34 -6.23
N ASN A 236 -16.70 6.67 -6.42
CA ASN A 236 -16.63 7.28 -7.75
C ASN A 236 -15.17 7.37 -8.22
N ILE A 237 -14.59 6.22 -8.55
CA ILE A 237 -13.27 6.14 -9.17
C ILE A 237 -13.42 6.59 -10.61
N GLY A 238 -12.74 7.69 -10.94
CA GLY A 238 -12.92 8.45 -12.18
C GLY A 238 -13.21 7.57 -13.40
N GLN A 239 -14.45 7.67 -13.88
CA GLN A 239 -14.73 7.58 -15.30
C GLN A 239 -13.95 8.73 -15.94
N SER A 240 -12.65 8.53 -16.19
CA SER A 240 -11.92 9.46 -17.04
C SER A 240 -12.60 9.38 -18.40
N GLN A 241 -13.57 10.28 -18.64
CA GLN A 241 -14.09 10.55 -19.96
C GLN A 241 -12.84 10.82 -20.80
N LYS A 242 -12.50 9.88 -21.67
CA LYS A 242 -11.74 10.22 -22.86
C LYS A 242 -12.53 11.33 -23.52
N LYS A 243 -12.14 12.60 -23.32
CA LYS A 243 -12.53 13.67 -24.22
C LYS A 243 -12.02 13.23 -25.59
N SER A 244 -12.88 12.60 -26.38
CA SER A 244 -12.63 12.39 -27.80
C SER A 244 -12.77 13.75 -28.46
N SER A 245 -11.75 14.60 -28.30
CA SER A 245 -11.55 15.75 -29.16
C SER A 245 -11.18 15.23 -30.55
N LYS A 246 -12.23 14.91 -31.33
CA LYS A 246 -12.22 14.89 -32.79
C LYS A 246 -13.56 15.45 -33.29
N GLN A 247 -13.74 16.75 -33.12
CA GLN A 247 -14.42 17.54 -34.15
C GLN A 247 -13.32 17.99 -35.10
N LYS A 248 -13.23 17.32 -36.25
CA LYS A 248 -12.59 17.91 -37.42
C LYS A 248 -13.70 18.60 -38.20
N ILE A 249 -13.44 19.87 -38.46
CA ILE A 249 -14.09 20.76 -39.43
C ILE A 249 -14.07 20.09 -40.80
#